data_AF-A0A7Z1DU75-F1
#
_entry.id   AF-A0A7Z1DU75-F1
#
_cell.length_a   1.000
_cell.length_b   1.000
_cell.length_c   1.000
_cell.angle_alpha   90.00
_cell.angle_beta   90.00
_cell.angle_gamma   90.00
#
_symmetry.space_group_name_H-M   'P 1'
#
loop_
_entity.id
_entity.type
_entity.pdbx_description
1 polymer ?
#
loop_
_entity_poly.entity_id
_entity_poly.type
_entity_poly.pdbx_seq_one_letter_code
_entity_poly.pdbx_strand_id
1 'polypeptide(L)'
;MKLVHLTRLFLPLSAAVVCTGCLDSGGSGSDDTRIGRINYQGLSGLTYTTNSQSGETNEAGEFRYYLGETLSLKVGQLPIIDNVPAQDFVSFLDFQPELREALKTASVNDRGLKDHRPVELNLLLNNTELQNRTRFLLALDWSGNVSEGEGIDIRPRVIEQLNAAINDPDIPDTLDFTVSAQDFSAADSPANRILQSICFYPEDDRLCGAPPSQQEIEAAPSRPENDEDLDPNTVYKEDLQSLADRIREAVRTLEDVDSEQAENYLERELASISNHYGRRYFLKESRARHPASDTGIKTIEVRKIGGEAALAEIEAVSARPNDIAVHSWSWQTAEVEYYVAGDTGGESDIRINFRPEDTYRWITKDIRVIID
;
A
#
# COMPACT_ATOMS: atom_id res chain seq x y z
N MET A 1 71.71 33.04 37.00
CA MET A 1 72.93 32.73 36.21
C MET A 1 72.54 32.74 34.73
N LYS A 2 73.24 33.58 33.96
CA LYS A 2 73.39 33.65 32.49
C LYS A 2 72.14 33.70 31.59
N LEU A 3 72.05 34.85 30.91
CA LEU A 3 71.28 35.13 29.69
C LEU A 3 71.57 34.12 28.57
N VAL A 4 70.67 34.05 27.57
CA VAL A 4 70.95 34.42 26.17
C VAL A 4 69.64 34.44 25.37
N HIS A 5 69.38 35.58 24.72
CA HIS A 5 68.38 35.78 23.67
C HIS A 5 68.76 35.01 22.39
N LEU A 6 67.78 34.47 21.66
CA LEU A 6 67.84 34.49 20.20
C LEU A 6 66.44 34.54 19.57
N THR A 7 66.10 35.71 19.06
CA THR A 7 65.01 35.98 18.12
C THR A 7 65.35 35.45 16.73
N ARG A 8 64.41 34.77 16.06
CA ARG A 8 64.10 35.01 14.64
C ARG A 8 62.76 34.40 14.22
N LEU A 9 62.01 35.24 13.51
CA LEU A 9 60.76 35.06 12.77
C LEU A 9 60.57 33.71 12.08
N PHE A 10 59.36 33.15 12.12
CA PHE A 10 58.53 32.85 10.94
C PHE A 10 57.05 32.72 11.39
N LEU A 11 56.16 33.43 10.70
CA LEU A 11 54.70 33.48 10.83
C LEU A 11 54.13 32.85 9.53
N PRO A 12 52.83 32.51 9.44
CA PRO A 12 52.14 31.32 9.93
C PRO A 12 51.67 30.41 8.76
N LEU A 13 51.22 29.18 9.04
CA LEU A 13 50.22 28.53 8.17
C LEU A 13 49.08 28.01 9.03
N SER A 14 47.98 28.74 8.94
CA SER A 14 46.69 28.48 9.54
C SER A 14 46.02 27.26 8.91
N ALA A 15 45.61 26.30 9.73
CA ALA A 15 44.56 25.35 9.38
C ALA A 15 43.63 25.22 10.60
N ALA A 16 42.65 26.11 10.67
CA ALA A 16 41.54 26.00 11.60
C ALA A 16 40.54 25.00 11.02
N VAL A 17 40.52 23.79 11.56
CA VAL A 17 39.39 22.86 11.41
C VAL A 17 38.33 23.33 12.40
N VAL A 18 37.33 24.05 11.91
CA VAL A 18 36.12 24.38 12.67
C VAL A 18 35.21 23.17 12.58
N CYS A 19 35.18 22.36 13.64
CA CYS A 19 34.09 21.41 13.85
C CYS A 19 32.82 22.20 14.21
N THR A 20 32.02 22.54 13.20
CA THR A 20 30.62 22.92 13.39
C THR A 20 29.83 21.66 13.75
N GLY A 21 29.86 21.28 15.02
CA GLY A 21 28.83 20.44 15.61
C GLY A 21 27.59 21.31 15.82
N CYS A 22 26.64 21.22 14.89
CA CYS A 22 25.28 21.69 15.18
C CYS A 22 24.73 20.81 16.31
N LEU A 23 24.54 21.44 17.46
CA LEU A 23 23.76 20.91 18.57
C LEU A 23 22.35 20.63 18.05
N ASP A 24 22.06 19.34 17.93
CA ASP A 24 20.75 18.76 17.79
C ASP A 24 19.90 19.15 19.01
N SER A 25 18.86 19.96 18.77
CA SER A 25 17.85 20.29 19.77
C SER A 25 16.92 19.10 19.96
N GLY A 26 17.40 18.10 20.69
CA GLY A 26 16.62 16.94 21.13
C GLY A 26 15.55 17.34 22.14
N GLY A 27 14.37 17.69 21.63
CA GLY A 27 13.13 17.72 22.40
C GLY A 27 12.51 16.34 22.46
N SER A 28 12.93 15.51 23.42
CA SER A 28 12.22 14.27 23.76
C SER A 28 11.05 14.62 24.68
N GLY A 29 9.94 15.05 24.08
CA GLY A 29 8.64 14.65 24.61
C GLY A 29 8.32 13.31 23.95
N SER A 30 8.05 12.27 24.72
CA SER A 30 7.45 11.07 24.13
C SER A 30 6.07 11.48 23.65
N ASP A 31 5.98 11.85 22.39
CA ASP A 31 4.70 11.91 21.74
C ASP A 31 4.22 10.46 21.66
N ASP A 32 3.25 10.10 22.49
CA ASP A 32 2.67 8.75 22.52
C ASP A 32 1.85 8.45 21.24
N THR A 33 1.95 9.32 20.22
CA THR A 33 1.38 9.09 18.90
C THR A 33 2.06 7.92 18.21
N ARG A 34 1.23 7.14 17.53
CA ARG A 34 1.64 6.09 16.62
C ARG A 34 1.58 6.61 15.20
N ILE A 35 2.36 5.98 14.34
CA ILE A 35 2.33 6.22 12.90
C ILE A 35 1.62 5.02 12.28
N GLY A 36 0.47 5.28 11.66
CA GLY A 36 -0.26 4.31 10.87
C GLY A 36 0.00 4.56 9.39
N ARG A 37 -0.37 3.60 8.55
CA ARG A 37 -0.23 3.68 7.10
C ARG A 37 -1.49 3.25 6.38
N ILE A 38 -1.86 3.98 5.33
CA ILE A 38 -2.95 3.58 4.44
C ILE A 38 -2.37 2.66 3.36
N ASN A 39 -2.88 1.42 3.31
CA ASN A 39 -2.28 0.32 2.56
C ASN A 39 -0.79 0.12 2.92
N TYR A 40 -0.09 -0.79 2.23
CA TYR A 40 1.31 -1.09 2.54
C TYR A 40 2.29 -0.17 1.82
N GLN A 41 2.09 0.01 0.51
CA GLN A 41 2.93 0.84 -0.36
C GLN A 41 2.61 2.33 -0.21
N GLY A 42 1.45 2.66 0.35
CA GLY A 42 1.06 4.03 0.65
C GLY A 42 0.04 4.61 -0.32
N LEU A 43 -0.54 5.73 0.11
CA LEU A 43 -1.45 6.57 -0.65
C LEU A 43 -1.17 8.02 -0.23
N SER A 44 -0.48 8.76 -1.10
CA SER A 44 -0.05 10.14 -0.85
C SER A 44 -1.16 11.13 -1.21
N GLY A 45 -1.08 12.34 -0.65
CA GLY A 45 -1.98 13.44 -1.03
C GLY A 45 -3.38 13.38 -0.43
N LEU A 46 -3.60 12.52 0.57
CA LEU A 46 -4.84 12.54 1.35
C LEU A 46 -4.72 13.48 2.53
N THR A 47 -5.74 14.30 2.74
CA THR A 47 -5.94 14.95 4.03
C THR A 47 -6.53 13.93 4.99
N TYR A 48 -5.83 13.67 6.10
CA TYR A 48 -6.34 12.83 7.17
C TYR A 48 -6.75 13.65 8.38
N THR A 49 -7.73 13.15 9.11
CA THR A 49 -8.14 13.70 10.40
C THR A 49 -8.44 12.55 11.35
N THR A 50 -7.92 12.66 12.56
CA THR A 50 -8.33 11.87 13.72
C THR A 50 -8.93 12.80 14.77
N ASN A 51 -9.34 12.25 15.91
CA ASN A 51 -9.88 13.07 17.01
C ASN A 51 -8.88 14.09 17.55
N SER A 52 -7.57 13.86 17.40
CA SER A 52 -6.53 14.73 17.94
C SER A 52 -5.49 15.19 16.91
N GLN A 53 -5.40 14.53 15.75
CA GLN A 53 -4.40 14.81 14.72
C GLN A 53 -5.06 15.19 13.40
N SER A 54 -4.36 15.98 12.60
CA SER A 54 -4.73 16.25 11.22
C SER A 54 -3.48 16.55 10.42
N GLY A 55 -3.48 16.17 9.14
CA GLY A 55 -2.38 16.46 8.25
C GLY A 55 -2.60 15.88 6.87
N GLU A 56 -1.53 15.77 6.12
CA GLU A 56 -1.53 15.13 4.80
C GLU A 56 -0.68 13.86 4.84
N THR A 57 -1.09 12.85 4.09
CA THR A 57 -0.33 11.62 3.95
C THR A 57 0.88 11.85 3.05
N ASN A 58 2.03 11.32 3.49
CA ASN A 58 3.28 11.39 2.72
C ASN A 58 3.31 10.30 1.61
N GLU A 59 4.44 10.18 0.90
CA GLU A 59 4.65 9.15 -0.13
C GLU A 59 4.41 7.72 0.40
N ALA A 60 4.74 7.48 1.67
CA ALA A 60 4.50 6.18 2.30
C ALA A 60 3.05 6.01 2.78
N GLY A 61 2.15 6.99 2.61
CA GLY A 61 0.76 6.92 3.08
C GLY A 61 0.59 7.05 4.59
N GLU A 62 1.55 7.67 5.29
CA GLU A 62 1.59 7.68 6.75
C GLU A 62 0.70 8.75 7.36
N PHE A 63 0.08 8.42 8.49
CA PHE A 63 -0.72 9.33 9.32
C PHE A 63 -0.41 9.12 10.81
N ARG A 64 -0.63 10.16 11.62
CA ARG A 64 -0.43 10.10 13.08
C ARG A 64 -1.75 9.89 13.81
N TYR A 65 -1.75 9.06 14.84
CA TYR A 65 -2.94 8.77 15.63
C TYR A 65 -2.60 8.30 17.06
N TYR A 66 -3.56 8.39 17.98
CA TYR A 66 -3.51 7.68 19.26
C TYR A 66 -4.36 6.40 19.21
N LEU A 67 -3.99 5.40 20.00
CA LEU A 67 -4.70 4.13 20.03
C LEU A 67 -6.19 4.31 20.41
N GLY A 68 -7.07 3.72 19.62
CA GLY A 68 -8.53 3.80 19.81
C GLY A 68 -9.19 5.00 19.11
N GLU A 69 -8.42 5.85 18.45
CA GLU A 69 -8.98 6.90 17.58
C GLU A 69 -9.54 6.32 16.27
N THR A 70 -10.34 7.14 15.61
CA THR A 70 -10.84 6.90 14.27
C THR A 70 -10.20 7.86 13.28
N LEU A 71 -10.21 7.46 12.01
CA LEU A 71 -9.59 8.09 10.87
C LEU A 71 -10.68 8.47 9.86
N SER A 72 -10.61 9.71 9.40
CA SER A 72 -11.37 10.22 8.26
C SER A 72 -10.38 10.68 7.20
N LEU A 73 -10.70 10.44 5.92
CA LEU A 73 -9.81 10.75 4.80
C LEU A 73 -10.56 11.54 3.73
N LYS A 74 -9.87 12.51 3.15
CA LYS A 74 -10.32 13.31 2.02
C LYS A 74 -9.23 13.39 0.95
N VAL A 75 -9.62 13.45 -0.31
CA VAL A 75 -8.74 13.94 -1.38
C VAL A 75 -9.12 15.39 -1.63
N GLY A 76 -8.24 16.33 -1.27
CA GLY A 76 -8.63 17.74 -1.23
C GLY A 76 -9.84 17.95 -0.31
N GLN A 77 -10.94 18.46 -0.87
CA GLN A 77 -12.19 18.66 -0.12
C GLN A 77 -13.17 17.47 -0.26
N LEU A 78 -12.93 16.55 -1.18
CA LEU A 78 -13.81 15.40 -1.44
C LEU A 78 -13.68 14.33 -0.33
N PRO A 79 -14.75 14.01 0.42
CA PRO A 79 -14.74 12.95 1.42
C PRO A 79 -14.58 11.56 0.77
N ILE A 80 -13.65 10.75 1.28
CA ILE A 80 -13.42 9.38 0.82
C ILE A 80 -13.92 8.36 1.83
N ILE A 81 -13.58 8.57 3.11
CA ILE A 81 -14.05 7.75 4.23
C ILE A 81 -14.21 8.57 5.49
N ASP A 82 -14.99 8.04 6.41
CA ASP A 82 -15.14 8.56 7.75
C ASP A 82 -15.24 7.41 8.76
N ASN A 83 -14.85 7.68 10.01
CA ASN A 83 -15.04 6.78 11.15
C ASN A 83 -14.40 5.38 10.99
N VAL A 84 -13.19 5.31 10.43
CA VAL A 84 -12.42 4.06 10.30
C VAL A 84 -11.47 3.89 11.48
N PRO A 85 -11.39 2.73 12.16
CA PRO A 85 -10.43 2.53 13.25
C PRO A 85 -8.99 2.81 12.81
N ALA A 86 -8.30 3.69 13.52
CA ALA A 86 -6.90 3.98 13.26
C ALA A 86 -6.01 2.85 13.81
N GLN A 87 -5.11 2.34 12.97
CA GLN A 87 -4.22 1.21 13.27
C GLN A 87 -2.94 1.28 12.42
N ASP A 88 -1.99 0.37 12.66
CA ASP A 88 -0.69 0.35 11.98
C ASP A 88 -0.82 0.27 10.46
N PHE A 89 -1.76 -0.53 9.94
CA PHE A 89 -2.12 -0.58 8.53
C PHE A 89 -3.64 -0.49 8.37
N VAL A 90 -4.13 0.56 7.73
CA VAL A 90 -5.53 0.70 7.30
C VAL A 90 -5.59 0.32 5.84
N SER A 91 -6.06 -0.90 5.57
CA SER A 91 -6.32 -1.36 4.21
C SER A 91 -7.66 -0.83 3.70
N PHE A 92 -7.91 -0.86 2.39
CA PHE A 92 -9.21 -0.42 1.88
C PHE A 92 -10.37 -1.32 2.35
N LEU A 93 -10.11 -2.58 2.70
CA LEU A 93 -11.11 -3.44 3.35
C LEU A 93 -11.55 -2.88 4.71
N ASP A 94 -10.65 -2.16 5.41
CA ASP A 94 -10.97 -1.54 6.68
C ASP A 94 -11.89 -0.32 6.53
N PHE A 95 -12.21 0.13 5.32
CA PHE A 95 -13.04 1.32 5.13
C PHE A 95 -14.52 1.09 5.45
N GLN A 96 -15.01 -0.15 5.34
CA GLN A 96 -16.40 -0.48 5.57
C GLN A 96 -16.56 -1.33 6.85
N PRO A 97 -17.47 -0.98 7.76
CA PRO A 97 -17.72 -1.76 8.97
C PRO A 97 -18.04 -3.24 8.70
N GLU A 98 -18.83 -3.52 7.67
CA GLU A 98 -19.30 -4.86 7.32
C GLU A 98 -18.15 -5.75 6.86
N LEU A 99 -17.20 -5.18 6.12
CA LEU A 99 -15.98 -5.87 5.69
C LEU A 99 -15.09 -6.20 6.88
N ARG A 100 -14.92 -5.25 7.82
CA ARG A 100 -14.18 -5.49 9.07
C ARG A 100 -14.81 -6.60 9.92
N GLU A 101 -16.14 -6.67 9.99
CA GLU A 101 -16.84 -7.76 10.68
C GLU A 101 -16.61 -9.12 9.99
N ALA A 102 -16.65 -9.16 8.65
CA ALA A 102 -16.36 -10.38 7.90
C ALA A 102 -14.93 -10.90 8.14
N LEU A 103 -13.95 -9.99 8.24
CA LEU A 103 -12.55 -10.31 8.53
C LEU A 103 -12.28 -10.85 9.93
N LYS A 104 -13.27 -10.87 10.83
CA LYS A 104 -13.13 -11.52 12.15
C LYS A 104 -13.16 -13.04 12.07
N THR A 105 -13.66 -13.60 10.97
CA THR A 105 -13.82 -15.05 10.80
C THR A 105 -12.96 -15.56 9.65
N ALA A 106 -12.02 -16.45 9.96
CA ALA A 106 -11.19 -17.09 8.95
C ALA A 106 -11.95 -18.18 8.20
N SER A 107 -11.58 -18.40 6.94
CA SER A 107 -11.95 -19.62 6.22
C SER A 107 -11.03 -20.78 6.62
N VAL A 108 -11.31 -21.98 6.14
CA VAL A 108 -10.44 -23.16 6.33
C VAL A 108 -9.95 -23.62 4.96
N ASN A 109 -8.63 -23.80 4.82
CA ASN A 109 -8.00 -24.27 3.58
C ASN A 109 -8.12 -25.79 3.39
N ASP A 110 -7.60 -26.28 2.27
CA ASP A 110 -7.59 -27.69 1.87
C ASP A 110 -6.89 -28.63 2.88
N ARG A 111 -6.06 -28.07 3.76
CA ARG A 111 -5.33 -28.79 4.82
C ARG A 111 -6.01 -28.73 6.18
N GLY A 112 -7.20 -28.14 6.27
CA GLY A 112 -7.92 -28.00 7.53
C GLY A 112 -7.38 -26.88 8.43
N LEU A 113 -6.55 -25.98 7.90
CA LEU A 113 -5.99 -24.83 8.63
C LEU A 113 -6.75 -23.55 8.31
N LYS A 114 -6.87 -22.66 9.28
CA LYS A 114 -7.49 -21.35 9.14
C LYS A 114 -6.69 -20.43 8.21
N ASP A 115 -7.38 -19.75 7.31
CA ASP A 115 -6.77 -18.83 6.37
C ASP A 115 -7.74 -17.66 6.08
N HIS A 116 -7.23 -16.43 6.18
CA HIS A 116 -8.00 -15.24 5.86
C HIS A 116 -7.90 -14.84 4.38
N ARG A 117 -6.92 -15.34 3.63
CA ARG A 117 -6.76 -14.99 2.22
C ARG A 117 -8.01 -15.30 1.39
N PRO A 118 -8.69 -16.47 1.54
CA PRO A 118 -9.93 -16.73 0.79
C PRO A 118 -11.05 -15.75 1.14
N VAL A 119 -11.12 -15.29 2.40
CA VAL A 119 -12.11 -14.30 2.85
C VAL A 119 -11.82 -12.95 2.22
N GLU A 120 -10.56 -12.49 2.30
CA GLU A 120 -10.10 -11.25 1.67
C GLU A 120 -10.46 -11.23 0.18
N LEU A 121 -10.06 -12.27 -0.58
CA LEU A 121 -10.35 -12.38 -2.02
C LEU A 121 -11.84 -12.35 -2.32
N ASN A 122 -12.67 -13.03 -1.51
CA ASN A 122 -14.11 -12.99 -1.67
C ASN A 122 -14.68 -11.57 -1.49
N LEU A 123 -14.19 -10.82 -0.51
CA LEU A 123 -14.61 -9.44 -0.27
C LEU A 123 -14.19 -8.50 -1.40
N LEU A 124 -12.98 -8.69 -1.96
CA LEU A 124 -12.51 -7.91 -3.12
C LEU A 124 -13.44 -8.10 -4.32
N LEU A 125 -13.78 -9.35 -4.64
CA LEU A 125 -14.57 -9.70 -5.83
C LEU A 125 -16.06 -9.31 -5.74
N ASN A 126 -16.62 -9.21 -4.53
CA ASN A 126 -18.07 -9.12 -4.34
C ASN A 126 -18.54 -7.81 -3.69
N ASN A 127 -17.66 -6.82 -3.49
CA ASN A 127 -18.04 -5.54 -2.89
C ASN A 127 -17.92 -4.39 -3.90
N THR A 128 -19.07 -3.94 -4.42
CA THR A 128 -19.14 -2.85 -5.42
C THR A 128 -18.63 -1.52 -4.89
N GLU A 129 -18.93 -1.18 -3.63
CA GLU A 129 -18.48 0.09 -3.03
C GLU A 129 -16.96 0.18 -2.93
N LEU A 130 -16.32 -0.91 -2.50
CA LEU A 130 -14.88 -1.05 -2.41
C LEU A 130 -14.26 -0.91 -3.80
N GLN A 131 -14.82 -1.58 -4.81
CA GLN A 131 -14.34 -1.52 -6.18
C GLN A 131 -14.44 -0.11 -6.77
N ASN A 132 -15.60 0.53 -6.67
CA ASN A 132 -15.81 1.91 -7.15
C ASN A 132 -14.84 2.89 -6.48
N ARG A 133 -14.67 2.80 -5.15
CA ARG A 133 -13.74 3.65 -4.41
C ARG A 133 -12.29 3.42 -4.81
N THR A 134 -11.89 2.16 -4.96
CA THR A 134 -10.53 1.79 -5.36
C THR A 134 -10.22 2.30 -6.76
N ARG A 135 -11.11 2.04 -7.73
CA ARG A 135 -10.96 2.49 -9.13
C ARG A 135 -10.85 4.01 -9.21
N PHE A 136 -11.66 4.75 -8.45
CA PHE A 136 -11.59 6.20 -8.41
C PHE A 136 -10.26 6.70 -7.85
N LEU A 137 -9.78 6.14 -6.73
CA LEU A 137 -8.49 6.52 -6.15
C LEU A 137 -7.31 6.19 -7.07
N LEU A 138 -7.36 5.05 -7.77
CA LEU A 138 -6.37 4.69 -8.78
C LEU A 138 -6.41 5.62 -9.99
N ALA A 139 -7.59 6.06 -10.44
CA ALA A 139 -7.71 7.00 -11.55
C ALA A 139 -7.11 8.39 -11.24
N LEU A 140 -7.05 8.75 -9.96
CA LEU A 140 -6.41 9.98 -9.47
C LEU A 140 -4.88 9.88 -9.33
N ASP A 141 -4.31 8.67 -9.41
CA ASP A 141 -2.86 8.45 -9.36
C ASP A 141 -2.16 9.24 -10.46
N TRP A 142 -1.09 9.98 -10.17
CA TRP A 142 -0.43 10.81 -11.17
C TRP A 142 0.05 10.04 -12.41
N SER A 143 0.65 8.86 -12.25
CA SER A 143 1.11 8.02 -13.36
C SER A 143 -0.03 7.40 -14.17
N GLY A 144 -1.19 7.22 -13.56
CA GLY A 144 -2.34 6.53 -14.15
C GLY A 144 -2.23 5.01 -14.13
N ASN A 145 -1.13 4.49 -13.60
CA ASN A 145 -0.94 3.06 -13.33
C ASN A 145 0.02 2.92 -12.14
N VAL A 146 -0.35 2.09 -11.17
CA VAL A 146 0.45 1.88 -9.96
C VAL A 146 1.25 0.60 -10.08
N SER A 147 2.56 0.75 -10.35
CA SER A 147 3.48 -0.37 -10.56
C SER A 147 3.65 -1.23 -9.31
N GLU A 148 4.25 -2.40 -9.47
CA GLU A 148 4.63 -3.24 -8.32
C GLU A 148 5.65 -2.50 -7.42
N GLY A 149 5.33 -2.39 -6.14
CA GLY A 149 6.19 -1.70 -5.16
C GLY A 149 5.89 -0.20 -5.02
N GLU A 150 4.94 0.33 -5.77
CA GLU A 150 4.53 1.74 -5.70
C GLU A 150 3.15 1.88 -5.03
N GLY A 151 2.97 3.00 -4.34
CA GLY A 151 1.68 3.44 -3.81
C GLY A 151 0.96 4.37 -4.79
N ILE A 152 -0.23 4.82 -4.43
CA ILE A 152 -0.97 5.81 -5.22
C ILE A 152 -0.39 7.20 -4.91
N ASP A 153 0.00 7.95 -5.95
CA ASP A 153 0.56 9.31 -5.83
C ASP A 153 -0.43 10.38 -6.31
N ILE A 154 -1.16 11.03 -5.38
CA ILE A 154 -2.08 12.11 -5.73
C ILE A 154 -1.38 13.46 -5.50
N ARG A 155 -0.93 14.08 -6.60
CA ARG A 155 -0.15 15.32 -6.53
C ARG A 155 -0.99 16.56 -6.21
N PRO A 156 -0.38 17.62 -5.63
CA PRO A 156 -1.08 18.87 -5.31
C PRO A 156 -1.85 19.49 -6.48
N ARG A 157 -1.34 19.38 -7.72
CA ARG A 157 -2.02 19.86 -8.92
C ARG A 157 -3.34 19.11 -9.19
N VAL A 158 -3.33 17.79 -9.03
CA VAL A 158 -4.53 16.95 -9.17
C VAL A 158 -5.55 17.36 -8.10
N ILE A 159 -5.09 17.59 -6.87
CA ILE A 159 -5.93 18.03 -5.75
C ILE A 159 -6.54 19.41 -6.02
N GLU A 160 -5.77 20.37 -6.54
CA GLU A 160 -6.24 21.71 -6.88
C GLU A 160 -7.33 21.67 -7.94
N GLN A 161 -7.11 20.91 -9.02
CA GLN A 161 -8.08 20.75 -10.10
C GLN A 161 -9.32 19.97 -9.67
N LEU A 162 -9.15 18.95 -8.84
CA LEU A 162 -10.27 18.23 -8.21
C LEU A 162 -11.12 19.18 -7.36
N ASN A 163 -10.49 20.03 -6.53
CA ASN A 163 -11.19 21.02 -5.74
C ASN A 163 -11.93 22.04 -6.61
N ALA A 164 -11.34 22.47 -7.73
CA ALA A 164 -12.03 23.34 -8.69
C ALA A 164 -13.26 22.64 -9.30
N ALA A 165 -13.13 21.35 -9.66
CA ALA A 165 -14.20 20.56 -10.26
C ALA A 165 -15.39 20.37 -9.32
N ILE A 166 -15.17 20.01 -8.06
CA ILE A 166 -16.26 19.81 -7.08
C ILE A 166 -16.93 21.11 -6.62
N ASN A 167 -16.36 22.27 -6.94
CA ASN A 167 -17.00 23.58 -6.74
C ASN A 167 -17.92 23.97 -7.91
N ASP A 168 -17.95 23.20 -9.00
CA ASP A 168 -18.93 23.34 -10.08
C ASP A 168 -20.33 22.99 -9.54
N PRO A 169 -21.33 23.88 -9.62
CA PRO A 169 -22.70 23.61 -9.16
C PRO A 169 -23.35 22.39 -9.79
N ASP A 170 -22.87 21.97 -10.97
CA ASP A 170 -23.41 20.82 -11.69
C ASP A 170 -22.74 19.50 -11.27
N ILE A 171 -21.70 19.52 -10.43
CA ILE A 171 -21.02 18.34 -9.89
C ILE A 171 -21.29 18.24 -8.39
N PRO A 172 -21.73 17.09 -7.86
CA PRO A 172 -21.91 16.94 -6.42
C PRO A 172 -20.56 17.01 -5.68
N ASP A 173 -20.58 17.60 -4.49
CA ASP A 173 -19.43 17.72 -3.58
C ASP A 173 -19.05 16.40 -2.88
N THR A 174 -19.82 15.34 -3.13
CA THR A 174 -19.64 13.98 -2.62
C THR A 174 -19.86 12.95 -3.72
N LEU A 175 -19.17 11.81 -3.60
CA LEU A 175 -19.36 10.66 -4.50
C LEU A 175 -20.08 9.54 -3.77
N ASP A 176 -21.15 9.03 -4.38
CA ASP A 176 -21.81 7.81 -3.93
C ASP A 176 -21.12 6.59 -4.54
N PHE A 177 -20.28 5.93 -3.74
CA PHE A 177 -19.58 4.72 -4.17
C PHE A 177 -20.49 3.48 -4.17
N THR A 178 -21.70 3.56 -3.60
CA THR A 178 -22.61 2.41 -3.42
C THR A 178 -23.44 2.08 -4.66
N VAL A 179 -23.47 2.98 -5.65
CA VAL A 179 -24.16 2.76 -6.93
C VAL A 179 -23.54 1.61 -7.71
N SER A 180 -24.26 1.11 -8.73
CA SER A 180 -23.74 0.03 -9.56
C SER A 180 -22.42 0.43 -10.24
N ALA A 181 -21.54 -0.54 -10.51
CA ALA A 181 -20.28 -0.24 -11.20
C ALA A 181 -20.49 0.41 -12.57
N GLN A 182 -21.58 0.08 -13.26
CA GLN A 182 -21.96 0.67 -14.55
C GLN A 182 -22.37 2.14 -14.42
N ASP A 183 -23.18 2.47 -13.41
CA ASP A 183 -23.61 3.85 -13.17
C ASP A 183 -22.44 4.70 -12.66
N PHE A 184 -21.58 4.13 -11.82
CA PHE A 184 -20.39 4.80 -11.31
C PHE A 184 -19.41 5.17 -12.43
N SER A 185 -19.23 4.29 -13.42
CA SER A 185 -18.33 4.52 -14.56
C SER A 185 -19.01 5.07 -15.81
N ALA A 186 -20.28 5.47 -15.75
CA ALA A 186 -20.96 6.09 -16.89
C ALA A 186 -20.24 7.38 -17.32
N ALA A 187 -20.27 7.71 -18.61
CA ALA A 187 -19.49 8.85 -19.15
C ALA A 187 -19.87 10.20 -18.52
N ASP A 188 -21.13 10.35 -18.10
CA ASP A 188 -21.70 11.52 -17.42
C ASP A 188 -21.79 11.37 -15.90
N SER A 189 -21.24 10.28 -15.34
CA SER A 189 -21.23 10.06 -13.90
C SER A 189 -20.46 11.18 -13.18
N PRO A 190 -20.81 11.51 -11.93
CA PRO A 190 -20.06 12.50 -11.15
C PRO A 190 -18.56 12.22 -11.09
N ALA A 191 -18.16 10.95 -10.95
CA ALA A 191 -16.75 10.57 -10.89
C ALA A 191 -16.01 10.87 -12.21
N ASN A 192 -16.58 10.50 -13.36
CA ASN A 192 -15.98 10.80 -14.66
C ASN A 192 -15.98 12.29 -14.97
N ARG A 193 -17.00 13.03 -14.56
CA ARG A 193 -17.02 14.50 -14.71
C ARG A 193 -15.90 15.19 -13.91
N ILE A 194 -15.59 14.69 -12.71
CA ILE A 194 -14.43 15.14 -11.94
C ILE A 194 -13.14 14.80 -12.68
N LEU A 195 -12.95 13.54 -13.11
CA LEU A 195 -11.74 13.11 -13.81
C LEU A 195 -11.50 13.89 -15.12
N GLN A 196 -12.57 14.20 -15.87
CA GLN A 196 -12.53 15.01 -17.09
C GLN A 196 -12.06 16.46 -16.84
N SER A 197 -12.18 16.95 -15.61
CA SER A 197 -11.78 18.30 -15.22
C SER A 197 -10.32 18.38 -14.74
N ILE A 198 -9.62 17.24 -14.67
CA ILE A 198 -8.25 17.14 -14.16
C ILE A 198 -7.28 16.86 -15.31
N CYS A 199 -6.16 17.59 -15.34
CA CYS A 199 -5.06 17.32 -16.24
C CYS A 199 -3.88 16.66 -15.51
N PHE A 200 -3.59 15.41 -15.87
CA PHE A 200 -2.49 14.61 -15.30
C PHE A 200 -1.12 14.87 -15.97
N TYR A 201 -0.92 16.07 -16.48
CA TYR A 201 0.31 16.51 -17.12
C TYR A 201 0.82 17.82 -16.47
N PRO A 202 2.11 18.17 -16.64
CA PRO A 202 2.67 19.42 -16.15
C PRO A 202 1.90 20.66 -16.65
N GLU A 203 2.03 21.78 -15.94
CA GLU A 203 1.21 22.99 -16.16
C GLU A 203 1.22 23.52 -17.60
N ASP A 204 2.39 23.48 -18.25
CA ASP A 204 2.59 23.97 -19.60
C ASP A 204 2.44 22.89 -20.69
N ASP A 205 1.95 21.70 -20.32
CA ASP A 205 1.73 20.65 -21.31
C ASP A 205 0.58 21.02 -22.25
N ARG A 206 0.79 20.86 -23.55
CA ARG A 206 -0.22 21.15 -24.58
C ARG A 206 -1.47 20.29 -24.39
N LEU A 207 -1.35 19.14 -23.74
CA LEU A 207 -2.46 18.24 -23.44
C LEU A 207 -3.40 18.77 -22.34
N CYS A 208 -2.96 19.75 -21.54
CA CYS A 208 -3.82 20.42 -20.55
C CYS A 208 -4.65 21.58 -21.13
N GLY A 209 -4.46 21.93 -22.40
CA GLY A 209 -5.20 23.00 -23.05
C GLY A 209 -6.61 22.56 -23.50
N ALA A 210 -7.45 23.53 -23.86
CA ALA A 210 -8.69 23.22 -24.56
C ALA A 210 -8.39 22.60 -25.93
N PRO A 211 -9.11 21.55 -26.35
CA PRO A 211 -8.91 20.97 -27.67
C PRO A 211 -9.23 22.02 -28.75
N PRO A 212 -8.40 22.13 -29.82
CA PRO A 212 -8.69 22.98 -30.96
C PRO A 212 -10.13 22.79 -31.44
N SER A 213 -10.82 23.91 -31.68
CA SER A 213 -12.19 23.91 -32.15
C SER A 213 -12.26 23.44 -33.61
N GLN A 214 -13.41 22.89 -34.00
CA GLN A 214 -13.64 22.46 -35.39
C GLN A 214 -13.42 23.62 -36.39
N GLN A 215 -13.75 24.85 -36.00
CA GLN A 215 -13.56 26.03 -36.83
C GLN A 215 -12.07 26.37 -37.03
N GLU A 216 -11.25 26.24 -35.99
CA GLU A 216 -9.80 26.43 -36.09
C GLU A 216 -9.15 25.36 -36.98
N ILE A 217 -9.59 24.11 -36.84
CA ILE A 217 -9.11 22.99 -37.66
C ILE A 217 -9.46 23.20 -39.13
N GLU A 218 -10.68 23.63 -39.44
CA GLU A 218 -11.12 23.86 -40.82
C GLU A 218 -10.51 25.11 -41.47
N ALA A 219 -10.14 26.11 -40.68
CA ALA A 219 -9.48 27.32 -41.15
C ALA A 219 -7.97 27.12 -41.45
N ALA A 220 -7.35 26.08 -40.90
CA ALA A 220 -5.94 25.77 -41.11
C ALA A 220 -5.68 25.18 -42.51
N PRO A 221 -4.51 25.47 -43.12
CA PRO A 221 -4.14 24.86 -44.40
C PRO A 221 -3.95 23.35 -44.24
N SER A 222 -4.34 22.59 -45.26
CA SER A 222 -4.01 21.15 -45.34
C SER A 222 -2.51 20.94 -45.52
N ARG A 223 -2.00 19.88 -44.93
CA ARG A 223 -0.61 19.44 -45.09
C ARG A 223 -0.35 19.11 -46.58
N PRO A 224 0.72 19.67 -47.19
CA PRO A 224 1.15 19.31 -48.55
C PRO A 224 1.47 17.81 -48.67
N GLU A 225 1.26 17.22 -49.86
CA GLU A 225 1.59 15.81 -50.12
C GLU A 225 3.09 15.54 -50.19
N ASN A 226 3.89 16.56 -50.55
CA ASN A 226 5.34 16.47 -50.61
C ASN A 226 5.97 17.05 -49.34
N ASP A 227 6.86 16.29 -48.71
CA ASP A 227 7.58 16.71 -47.51
C ASP A 227 8.47 17.94 -47.73
N GLU A 228 8.92 18.20 -48.98
CA GLU A 228 9.74 19.37 -49.34
C GLU A 228 8.95 20.69 -49.29
N ASP A 229 7.62 20.63 -49.35
CA ASP A 229 6.72 21.80 -49.32
C ASP A 229 6.24 22.13 -47.89
N LEU A 230 6.69 21.38 -46.88
CA LEU A 230 6.37 21.61 -45.47
C LEU A 230 7.08 22.87 -44.94
N ASP A 231 6.29 23.85 -44.48
CA ASP A 231 6.79 25.00 -43.74
C ASP A 231 6.77 24.69 -42.23
N PRO A 232 7.93 24.67 -41.55
CA PRO A 232 8.00 24.39 -40.11
C PRO A 232 7.32 25.47 -39.23
N ASN A 233 6.97 26.63 -39.79
CA ASN A 233 6.28 27.71 -39.05
C ASN A 233 4.76 27.71 -39.25
N THR A 234 4.24 26.82 -40.09
CA THR A 234 2.81 26.70 -40.36
C THR A 234 2.22 25.54 -39.55
N VAL A 235 1.13 25.79 -38.82
CA VAL A 235 0.36 24.73 -38.18
C VAL A 235 -0.71 24.24 -39.14
N TYR A 236 -0.61 22.98 -39.55
CA TYR A 236 -1.51 22.39 -40.52
C TYR A 236 -2.78 21.85 -39.86
N LYS A 237 -3.82 21.67 -40.68
CA LYS A 237 -5.09 21.07 -40.28
C LYS A 237 -4.90 19.72 -39.58
N GLU A 238 -4.06 18.85 -40.14
CA GLU A 238 -3.75 17.52 -39.62
C GLU A 238 -3.03 17.60 -38.26
N ASP A 239 -2.20 18.62 -38.04
CA ASP A 239 -1.51 18.84 -36.76
C ASP A 239 -2.49 19.30 -35.67
N LEU A 240 -3.43 20.21 -36.00
CA LEU A 240 -4.49 20.63 -35.08
C LEU A 240 -5.46 19.49 -34.76
N GLN A 241 -5.82 18.67 -35.76
CA GLN A 241 -6.67 17.52 -35.56
C GLN A 241 -5.98 16.48 -34.66
N SER A 242 -4.71 16.17 -34.94
CA SER A 242 -3.91 15.28 -34.10
C SER A 242 -3.78 15.81 -32.66
N LEU A 243 -3.60 17.12 -32.48
CA LEU A 243 -3.56 17.73 -31.15
C LEU A 243 -4.91 17.60 -30.43
N ALA A 244 -6.02 17.88 -31.12
CA ALA A 244 -7.36 17.75 -30.55
C ALA A 244 -7.66 16.31 -30.11
N ASP A 245 -7.29 15.33 -30.93
CA ASP A 245 -7.49 13.92 -30.62
C ASP A 245 -6.62 13.49 -29.42
N ARG A 246 -5.34 13.89 -29.40
CA ARG A 246 -4.45 13.63 -28.27
C ARG A 246 -4.93 14.27 -26.95
N ILE A 247 -5.49 15.48 -27.00
CA ILE A 247 -6.08 16.12 -25.80
C ILE A 247 -7.27 15.30 -25.30
N ARG A 248 -8.14 14.83 -26.20
CA ARG A 248 -9.31 14.01 -25.81
C ARG A 248 -8.89 12.65 -25.25
N GLU A 249 -7.88 12.00 -25.84
CA GLU A 249 -7.32 10.73 -25.37
C GLU A 249 -6.54 10.88 -24.06
N ALA A 250 -6.01 12.06 -23.77
CA ALA A 250 -5.30 12.35 -22.53
C ALA A 250 -6.23 12.49 -21.31
N VAL A 251 -7.53 12.69 -21.53
CA VAL A 251 -8.54 12.76 -20.47
C VAL A 251 -8.78 11.38 -19.91
N ARG A 252 -8.62 11.25 -18.59
CA ARG A 252 -8.84 9.97 -17.91
C ARG A 252 -10.30 9.72 -17.60
N THR A 253 -10.64 8.46 -17.59
CA THR A 253 -11.96 7.97 -17.21
C THR A 253 -11.81 6.72 -16.33
N LEU A 254 -12.91 6.33 -15.69
CA LEU A 254 -12.96 5.06 -14.97
C LEU A 254 -12.90 3.84 -15.89
N GLU A 255 -12.99 3.99 -17.23
CA GLU A 255 -12.73 2.89 -18.16
C GLU A 255 -11.24 2.53 -18.23
N ASP A 256 -10.35 3.46 -17.89
CA ASP A 256 -8.89 3.23 -17.87
C ASP A 256 -8.47 2.33 -16.69
N VAL A 257 -9.27 2.33 -15.63
CA VAL A 257 -9.08 1.49 -14.44
C VAL A 257 -10.22 0.50 -14.32
N ASP A 258 -10.01 -0.71 -14.86
CA ASP A 258 -10.98 -1.79 -14.74
C ASP A 258 -10.98 -2.45 -13.34
N SER A 259 -11.94 -3.36 -13.12
CA SER A 259 -12.04 -4.08 -11.85
C SER A 259 -10.85 -5.01 -11.61
N GLU A 260 -10.26 -5.58 -12.65
CA GLU A 260 -9.11 -6.50 -12.51
C GLU A 260 -7.87 -5.74 -12.00
N GLN A 261 -7.62 -4.54 -12.53
CA GLN A 261 -6.55 -3.67 -12.04
C GLN A 261 -6.75 -3.29 -10.56
N ALA A 262 -7.98 -2.92 -10.18
CA ALA A 262 -8.32 -2.60 -8.80
C ALA A 262 -8.16 -3.81 -7.87
N GLU A 263 -8.61 -5.00 -8.29
CA GLU A 263 -8.44 -6.26 -7.55
C GLU A 263 -6.96 -6.61 -7.39
N ASN A 264 -6.17 -6.56 -8.46
CA ASN A 264 -4.74 -6.85 -8.44
C ASN A 264 -3.98 -5.89 -7.52
N TYR A 265 -4.33 -4.60 -7.54
CA TYR A 265 -3.78 -3.61 -6.61
C TYR A 265 -4.08 -4.01 -5.16
N LEU A 266 -5.35 -4.28 -4.83
CA LEU A 266 -5.77 -4.63 -3.47
C LEU A 266 -5.15 -5.94 -2.99
N GLU A 267 -5.12 -6.97 -3.82
CA GLU A 267 -4.50 -8.25 -3.48
C GLU A 267 -3.00 -8.08 -3.18
N ARG A 268 -2.29 -7.28 -3.99
CA ARG A 268 -0.88 -6.96 -3.76
C ARG A 268 -0.66 -6.23 -2.44
N GLU A 269 -1.50 -5.26 -2.11
CA GLU A 269 -1.40 -4.53 -0.85
C GLU A 269 -1.64 -5.47 0.35
N LEU A 270 -2.70 -6.28 0.31
CA LEU A 270 -3.02 -7.24 1.38
C LEU A 270 -1.94 -8.32 1.54
N ALA A 271 -1.37 -8.81 0.43
CA ALA A 271 -0.24 -9.73 0.45
C ALA A 271 1.00 -9.09 1.09
N SER A 272 1.27 -7.82 0.79
CA SER A 272 2.39 -7.07 1.36
C SER A 272 2.22 -6.85 2.87
N ILE A 273 1.00 -6.51 3.32
CA ILE A 273 0.67 -6.44 4.75
C ILE A 273 0.86 -7.81 5.41
N SER A 274 0.33 -8.89 4.83
CA SER A 274 0.48 -10.25 5.35
C SER A 274 1.95 -10.65 5.48
N ASN A 275 2.76 -10.32 4.47
CA ASN A 275 4.19 -10.56 4.47
C ASN A 275 4.92 -9.73 5.54
N HIS A 276 4.53 -8.47 5.74
CA HIS A 276 5.05 -7.64 6.81
C HIS A 276 4.86 -8.30 8.18
N TYR A 277 3.62 -8.71 8.48
CA TYR A 277 3.31 -9.44 9.71
C TYR A 277 4.11 -10.75 9.80
N GLY A 278 4.13 -11.54 8.72
CA GLY A 278 4.84 -12.82 8.65
C GLY A 278 6.36 -12.72 8.85
N ARG A 279 7.01 -11.63 8.41
CA ARG A 279 8.46 -11.42 8.56
C ARG A 279 8.87 -11.12 10.00
N ARG A 280 7.94 -10.65 10.85
CA ARG A 280 8.20 -10.43 12.28
C ARG A 280 8.29 -11.74 13.07
N TYR A 281 7.89 -12.87 12.49
CA TYR A 281 7.86 -14.17 13.16
C TYR A 281 8.76 -15.20 12.48
N PHE A 282 9.37 -16.06 13.29
CA PHE A 282 10.21 -17.16 12.84
C PHE A 282 10.08 -18.37 13.76
N LEU A 283 10.42 -19.55 13.24
CA LEU A 283 10.56 -20.75 14.05
C LEU A 283 12.00 -20.81 14.57
N LYS A 284 12.18 -21.15 15.85
CA LYS A 284 13.52 -21.29 16.45
C LYS A 284 14.40 -22.29 15.69
N GLU A 285 13.78 -23.36 15.19
CA GLU A 285 14.40 -24.34 14.33
C GLU A 285 13.72 -24.32 12.95
N SER A 286 14.50 -24.29 11.88
CA SER A 286 13.99 -24.36 10.50
C SER A 286 14.06 -25.77 9.91
N ARG A 287 14.79 -26.67 10.56
CA ARG A 287 14.92 -28.08 10.20
C ARG A 287 15.29 -28.87 11.45
N ALA A 288 14.67 -30.04 11.60
CA ALA A 288 15.00 -30.99 12.67
C ALA A 288 15.36 -32.36 12.10
N ARG A 289 16.18 -33.10 12.84
CA ARG A 289 16.70 -34.41 12.44
C ARG A 289 16.83 -35.27 13.69
N HIS A 290 16.12 -36.40 13.70
CA HIS A 290 16.02 -37.28 14.86
C HIS A 290 16.15 -38.74 14.38
N PRO A 291 16.80 -39.63 15.14
CA PRO A 291 16.81 -41.04 14.78
C PRO A 291 15.41 -41.65 14.97
N ALA A 292 15.07 -42.71 14.22
CA ALA A 292 13.79 -43.40 14.37
C ALA A 292 13.51 -43.92 15.81
N SER A 293 14.56 -44.14 16.59
CA SER A 293 14.46 -44.55 18.00
C SER A 293 14.08 -43.42 18.97
N ASP A 294 14.16 -42.16 18.56
CA ASP A 294 13.84 -41.01 19.40
C ASP A 294 12.36 -40.63 19.27
N THR A 295 11.51 -41.44 19.91
CA THR A 295 10.05 -41.23 19.97
C THR A 295 9.63 -40.24 21.06
N GLY A 296 10.59 -39.56 21.70
CA GLY A 296 10.31 -38.55 22.71
C GLY A 296 9.65 -37.31 22.12
N ILE A 297 8.87 -36.60 22.93
CA ILE A 297 8.24 -35.34 22.54
C ILE A 297 9.33 -34.28 22.27
N LYS A 298 9.17 -33.57 21.17
CA LYS A 298 9.98 -32.44 20.71
C LYS A 298 9.09 -31.21 20.62
N THR A 299 9.69 -30.04 20.78
CA THR A 299 8.96 -28.76 20.81
C THR A 299 9.52 -27.81 19.76
N ILE A 300 8.62 -27.19 19.00
CA ILE A 300 8.92 -26.11 18.05
C ILE A 300 8.33 -24.83 18.64
N GLU A 301 9.15 -23.80 18.77
CA GLU A 301 8.77 -22.52 19.36
C GLU A 301 8.63 -21.45 18.26
N VAL A 302 7.50 -20.76 18.22
CA VAL A 302 7.26 -19.57 17.39
C VAL A 302 7.78 -18.35 18.14
N ARG A 303 8.67 -17.57 17.51
CA ARG A 303 9.27 -16.37 18.09
C ARG A 303 8.99 -15.13 17.27
N LYS A 304 8.87 -13.99 17.95
CA LYS A 304 8.77 -12.65 17.35
C LYS A 304 10.13 -11.94 17.40
N ILE A 305 10.47 -11.21 16.35
CA ILE A 305 11.65 -10.34 16.34
C ILE A 305 11.38 -9.16 17.28
N GLY A 306 12.26 -8.97 18.27
CA GLY A 306 12.21 -7.80 19.16
C GLY A 306 11.11 -7.81 20.22
N GLY A 307 10.59 -8.98 20.61
CA GLY A 307 9.59 -9.08 21.69
C GLY A 307 9.09 -10.50 21.93
N GLU A 308 8.05 -10.62 22.75
CA GLU A 308 7.31 -11.87 22.95
C GLU A 308 6.45 -12.21 21.73
N ALA A 309 6.10 -13.49 21.57
CA ALA A 309 5.30 -13.95 20.44
C ALA A 309 3.91 -13.31 20.40
N ALA A 310 3.23 -13.18 21.55
CA ALA A 310 1.90 -12.56 21.67
C ALA A 310 0.92 -13.06 20.59
N LEU A 311 0.59 -14.35 20.66
CA LEU A 311 -0.31 -15.01 19.71
C LEU A 311 -1.72 -15.04 20.29
N ALA A 312 -2.71 -14.74 19.46
CA ALA A 312 -4.11 -14.94 19.81
C ALA A 312 -4.53 -16.42 19.64
N GLU A 313 -3.99 -17.10 18.61
CA GLU A 313 -4.31 -18.50 18.30
C GLU A 313 -3.13 -19.20 17.60
N ILE A 314 -3.09 -20.53 17.68
CA ILE A 314 -2.15 -21.41 16.97
C ILE A 314 -2.80 -22.76 16.67
N GLU A 315 -2.38 -23.37 15.57
CA GLU A 315 -2.74 -24.71 15.14
C GLU A 315 -1.59 -25.31 14.32
N ALA A 316 -1.51 -26.64 14.27
CA ALA A 316 -0.45 -27.31 13.53
C ALA A 316 -0.91 -28.64 12.93
N VAL A 317 -0.35 -28.97 11.77
CA VAL A 317 -0.62 -30.22 11.05
C VAL A 317 0.66 -30.75 10.42
N SER A 318 0.84 -32.06 10.50
CA SER A 318 1.90 -32.76 9.79
C SER A 318 1.43 -33.20 8.40
N ALA A 319 2.24 -32.97 7.37
CA ALA A 319 1.96 -33.43 6.02
C ALA A 319 1.95 -34.98 5.91
N ARG A 320 2.71 -35.66 6.76
CA ARG A 320 2.76 -37.13 6.90
C ARG A 320 2.67 -37.53 8.38
N PRO A 321 1.45 -37.63 8.94
CA PRO A 321 1.24 -37.97 10.35
C PRO A 321 1.80 -39.34 10.77
N ASN A 322 1.95 -40.27 9.81
CA ASN A 322 2.53 -41.59 10.07
C ASN A 322 4.05 -41.55 10.27
N ASP A 323 4.74 -40.55 9.70
CA ASP A 323 6.17 -40.37 9.88
C ASP A 323 6.44 -39.49 11.10
N ILE A 324 5.75 -38.35 11.17
CA ILE A 324 5.89 -37.37 12.24
C ILE A 324 4.49 -36.97 12.69
N ALA A 325 4.15 -37.22 13.94
CA ALA A 325 2.84 -36.90 14.49
C ALA A 325 2.91 -35.63 15.35
N VAL A 326 1.96 -34.72 15.14
CA VAL A 326 1.76 -33.56 16.01
C VAL A 326 1.06 -34.05 17.28
N HIS A 327 1.62 -33.72 18.44
CA HIS A 327 1.09 -34.12 19.73
C HIS A 327 0.12 -33.07 20.31
N SER A 328 0.58 -31.82 20.37
CA SER A 328 -0.17 -30.72 20.99
C SER A 328 0.32 -29.37 20.46
N TRP A 329 -0.42 -28.30 20.74
CA TRP A 329 0.00 -26.92 20.48
C TRP A 329 -0.66 -25.96 21.48
N SER A 330 0.05 -24.89 21.83
CA SER A 330 -0.44 -23.86 22.77
C SER A 330 -0.06 -22.46 22.29
N TRP A 331 -1.07 -21.60 22.14
CA TRP A 331 -0.84 -20.20 21.76
C TRP A 331 -0.24 -19.39 22.90
N GLN A 332 -0.51 -19.78 24.16
CA GLN A 332 0.03 -19.12 25.35
C GLN A 332 1.54 -19.30 25.48
N THR A 333 2.06 -20.49 25.18
CA THR A 333 3.51 -20.74 25.17
C THR A 333 4.14 -20.55 23.80
N ALA A 334 3.33 -20.35 22.75
CA ALA A 334 3.77 -20.25 21.36
C ALA A 334 4.53 -21.50 20.88
N GLU A 335 4.09 -22.68 21.34
CA GLU A 335 4.77 -23.96 21.11
C GLU A 335 3.89 -24.96 20.37
N VAL A 336 4.54 -25.78 19.55
CA VAL A 336 3.98 -26.97 18.91
C VAL A 336 4.81 -28.17 19.29
N GLU A 337 4.17 -29.20 19.83
CA GLU A 337 4.81 -30.45 20.22
C GLU A 337 4.58 -31.53 19.17
N TYR A 338 5.61 -32.33 18.90
CA TYR A 338 5.56 -33.45 17.96
C TYR A 338 6.46 -34.61 18.40
N TYR A 339 6.28 -35.77 17.79
CA TYR A 339 7.17 -36.92 18.00
C TYR A 339 7.39 -37.71 16.70
N VAL A 340 8.47 -38.47 16.66
CA VAL A 340 8.80 -39.38 15.55
C VAL A 340 7.94 -40.64 15.66
N ALA A 341 7.21 -40.97 14.59
CA ALA A 341 6.31 -42.12 14.53
C ALA A 341 6.68 -43.14 13.43
N GLY A 342 7.46 -42.72 12.43
CA GLY A 342 7.87 -43.55 11.30
C GLY A 342 9.30 -44.11 11.39
N ASP A 343 9.70 -44.78 10.31
CA ASP A 343 10.99 -45.46 10.20
C ASP A 343 12.10 -44.56 9.65
N THR A 344 13.35 -45.00 9.81
CA THR A 344 14.54 -44.37 9.21
C THR A 344 14.35 -44.14 7.71
N GLY A 345 14.68 -42.93 7.25
CA GLY A 345 14.49 -42.47 5.88
C GLY A 345 13.14 -41.77 5.64
N GLY A 346 12.23 -41.79 6.62
CA GLY A 346 10.99 -41.00 6.60
C GLY A 346 11.23 -39.50 6.78
N GLU A 347 10.27 -38.70 6.34
CA GLU A 347 10.30 -37.25 6.54
C GLU A 347 8.90 -36.64 6.46
N SER A 348 8.68 -35.53 7.15
CA SER A 348 7.43 -34.78 7.09
C SER A 348 7.67 -33.29 7.27
N ASP A 349 6.75 -32.50 6.73
CA ASP A 349 6.65 -31.07 7.01
C ASP A 349 5.62 -30.80 8.12
N ILE A 350 6.17 -30.24 9.19
CA ILE A 350 5.65 -29.35 10.23
C ILE A 350 4.94 -28.08 9.78
N ARG A 351 3.65 -28.07 9.39
CA ARG A 351 2.97 -26.79 9.11
C ARG A 351 2.37 -26.21 10.37
N ILE A 352 2.87 -25.05 10.79
CA ILE A 352 2.42 -24.29 11.96
C ILE A 352 1.73 -23.04 11.47
N ASN A 353 0.48 -22.86 11.89
CA ASN A 353 -0.34 -21.72 11.51
C ASN A 353 -0.77 -20.98 12.78
N PHE A 354 -0.60 -19.67 12.81
CA PHE A 354 -0.88 -18.87 14.00
C PHE A 354 -1.39 -17.48 13.64
N ARG A 355 -2.10 -16.86 14.59
CA ARG A 355 -2.61 -15.49 14.46
C ARG A 355 -2.00 -14.62 15.55
N PRO A 356 -1.21 -13.59 15.21
CA PRO A 356 -0.79 -12.58 16.18
C PRO A 356 -1.97 -11.82 16.81
N GLU A 357 -1.79 -11.25 17.99
CA GLU A 357 -2.83 -10.43 18.64
C GLU A 357 -3.14 -9.12 17.91
N ASP A 358 -2.17 -8.56 17.20
CA ASP A 358 -2.25 -7.24 16.56
C ASP A 358 -2.83 -7.27 15.13
N THR A 359 -3.29 -8.42 14.65
CA THR A 359 -3.90 -8.55 13.31
C THR A 359 -4.89 -9.71 13.24
N TYR A 360 -5.86 -9.63 12.32
CA TYR A 360 -6.72 -10.77 12.03
C TYR A 360 -5.98 -11.85 11.21
N ARG A 361 -4.89 -11.50 10.52
CA ARG A 361 -4.25 -12.36 9.51
C ARG A 361 -3.57 -13.60 10.12
N TRP A 362 -3.82 -14.75 9.52
CA TRP A 362 -3.12 -15.99 9.83
C TRP A 362 -1.76 -16.02 9.12
N ILE A 363 -0.75 -16.48 9.85
CA ILE A 363 0.62 -16.61 9.38
C ILE A 363 1.00 -18.08 9.46
N THR A 364 1.50 -18.60 8.33
CA THR A 364 1.99 -19.96 8.25
C THR A 364 3.52 -19.99 8.24
N LYS A 365 4.10 -20.95 8.97
CA LYS A 365 5.52 -21.30 8.95
C LYS A 365 5.65 -22.82 8.87
N ASP A 366 6.63 -23.26 8.10
CA ASP A 366 6.89 -24.69 7.90
C ASP A 366 8.26 -25.08 8.47
N ILE A 367 8.34 -26.27 9.05
CA ILE A 367 9.59 -26.93 9.46
C ILE A 367 9.65 -28.33 8.88
N ARG A 368 10.78 -28.68 8.25
CA ARG A 368 11.02 -30.04 7.77
C ARG A 368 11.69 -30.89 8.85
N VAL A 369 11.11 -32.06 9.11
CA VAL A 369 11.64 -33.04 10.08
C VAL A 369 12.04 -34.31 9.34
N ILE A 370 13.27 -34.78 9.58
CA ILE A 370 13.84 -35.95 8.92
C ILE A 370 14.13 -37.03 9.96
N ILE A 371 13.79 -38.28 9.62
CA ILE A 371 14.05 -39.46 10.44
C ILE A 371 15.31 -40.15 9.92
N ASP A 372 16.33 -40.21 10.76
CA ASP A 372 17.66 -40.78 10.43
C ASP A 372 17.87 -42.22 10.90
#